data_AF-A0A2V6EUF2-F1
#
_entry.id   AF-A0A2V6EUF2-F1
#
_cell.length_a   1.000
_cell.length_b   1.000
_cell.length_c   1.000
_cell.angle_alpha   90.00
_cell.angle_beta   90.00
_cell.angle_gamma   90.00
#
_symmetry.space_group_name_H-M   'P 1'
#
loop_
_entity.id
_entity.type
_entity.pdbx_description
1 polymer ?
#
loop_
_entity_poly.entity_id
_entity_poly.type
_entity_poly.pdbx_seq_one_letter_code
_entity_poly.pdbx_strand_id
1 'polypeptide(L)'
;MIGPNDINLPFFAYGVFRKGELGFLSISDLVSRVVEPCSVTGSLLLRDGLPIIDPAGRSNVPGSLISFREGLNGEAYDRIDRLEPQRQYRWEETTTAKSVRCNYLIGRSPHKGSVPADEGWNGRNDPLFTSALEVVNESLAAYSDFDSNLKPMFRLQMAYLLLWSSMERYASLRFHLGDRAVDKLMQIADDPSSANF
;
A
#
# COMPACT_ATOMS: atom_id res chain seq x y z
N MET A 1 -1.36 13.95 15.91
CA MET A 1 -0.35 13.06 15.29
C MET A 1 1.00 13.74 15.45
N ILE A 2 2.09 12.99 15.56
CA ILE A 2 3.43 13.57 15.36
C ILE A 2 3.82 13.14 13.94
N GLY A 3 3.58 14.02 12.97
CA GLY A 3 4.07 13.86 11.59
C GLY A 3 5.61 13.91 11.56
N PRO A 4 6.24 14.00 10.40
CA PRO A 4 7.69 14.17 10.34
C PRO A 4 8.10 15.48 11.03
N ASN A 5 9.34 15.53 11.54
CA ASN A 5 9.85 16.71 12.24
C ASN A 5 10.04 17.90 11.29
N ASP A 6 10.45 17.65 10.05
CA ASP A 6 10.63 18.68 9.01
C ASP A 6 9.85 18.32 7.74
N ILE A 7 8.71 18.98 7.55
CA ILE A 7 7.85 18.81 6.37
C ILE A 7 8.49 19.38 5.09
N ASN A 8 9.59 20.12 5.15
CA ASN A 8 10.23 20.67 3.95
C ASN A 8 11.15 19.64 3.26
N LEU A 9 11.46 18.54 3.94
CA LEU A 9 12.21 17.44 3.34
C LEU A 9 11.37 16.69 2.29
N PRO A 10 11.99 16.06 1.28
CA PRO A 10 11.32 15.11 0.41
C PRO A 10 10.95 13.82 1.15
N PHE A 11 10.01 13.06 0.60
CA PHE A 11 9.59 11.75 1.12
C PHE A 11 10.22 10.60 0.33
N PHE A 12 10.90 9.69 1.02
CA PHE A 12 11.38 8.44 0.43
C PHE A 12 10.31 7.34 0.58
N ALA A 13 9.78 6.90 -0.56
CA ALA A 13 8.74 5.87 -0.66
C ALA A 13 9.31 4.56 -1.21
N TYR A 14 9.12 3.47 -0.46
CA TYR A 14 9.58 2.12 -0.78
C TYR A 14 8.44 1.08 -0.83
N GLY A 15 7.20 1.53 -0.60
CA GLY A 15 6.01 0.71 -0.46
C GLY A 15 4.80 1.30 -1.18
N VAL A 16 3.66 1.35 -0.51
CA VAL A 16 2.35 1.75 -1.09
C VAL A 16 2.32 3.14 -1.75
N PHE A 17 3.26 4.01 -1.41
CA PHE A 17 3.41 5.34 -2.00
C PHE A 17 4.48 5.43 -3.10
N ARG A 18 5.16 4.34 -3.47
CA ARG A 18 6.07 4.39 -4.62
C ARG A 18 5.25 4.71 -5.87
N LYS A 19 5.84 5.43 -6.82
CA LYS A 19 5.18 5.77 -8.09
C LYS A 19 4.63 4.49 -8.75
N GLY A 20 3.35 4.51 -9.12
CA GLY A 20 2.65 3.39 -9.75
C GLY A 20 1.90 2.47 -8.78
N GLU A 21 2.07 2.66 -7.46
CA GLU A 21 1.30 1.97 -6.42
C GLU A 21 0.02 2.76 -6.05
N LEU A 22 -0.96 2.10 -5.44
CA LEU A 22 -2.28 2.68 -5.16
C LEU A 22 -2.23 3.87 -4.19
N GLY A 23 -1.37 3.81 -3.16
CA GLY A 23 -1.23 4.90 -2.20
C GLY A 23 -0.66 6.17 -2.84
N PHE A 24 0.19 6.05 -3.87
CA PHE A 24 0.73 7.21 -4.59
C PHE A 24 -0.37 8.06 -5.24
N LEU A 25 -1.49 7.46 -5.67
CA LEU A 25 -2.60 8.20 -6.27
C LEU A 25 -3.16 9.26 -5.32
N SER A 26 -3.15 9.00 -4.00
CA SER A 26 -3.65 9.92 -2.98
C SER A 26 -2.81 11.19 -2.81
N ILE A 27 -1.55 11.19 -3.25
CA ILE A 27 -0.63 12.33 -3.14
C ILE A 27 -0.20 12.88 -4.51
N SER A 28 -0.56 12.20 -5.60
CA SER A 28 -0.02 12.44 -6.94
C SER A 28 -0.23 13.88 -7.46
N ASP A 29 -1.34 14.51 -7.09
CA ASP A 29 -1.69 15.91 -7.39
C ASP A 29 -0.79 16.92 -6.66
N LEU A 30 -0.15 16.51 -5.56
CA LEU A 30 0.73 17.34 -4.73
C LEU A 30 2.22 17.20 -5.12
N VAL A 31 2.56 16.22 -5.95
CA VAL A 31 3.94 15.92 -6.35
C VAL A 31 4.44 16.91 -7.41
N SER A 32 5.67 17.38 -7.22
CA SER A 32 6.41 18.20 -8.20
C SER A 32 7.43 17.37 -8.98
N ARG A 33 8.09 16.42 -8.31
CA ARG A 33 9.14 15.58 -8.90
C ARG A 33 9.22 14.23 -8.21
N VAL A 34 9.51 13.20 -9.00
CA VAL A 34 9.88 11.86 -8.50
C VAL A 34 11.25 11.50 -9.06
N VAL A 35 12.16 11.04 -8.20
CA VAL A 35 13.48 10.52 -8.57
C VAL A 35 13.52 9.02 -8.27
N GLU A 36 13.66 8.22 -9.31
CA GLU A 36 13.76 6.76 -9.25
C GLU A 36 14.76 6.29 -10.34
N PRO A 37 15.71 5.39 -10.04
CA PRO A 37 15.91 4.71 -8.77
C PRO A 37 16.52 5.61 -7.68
N CYS A 38 16.04 5.40 -6.45
CA CYS A 38 16.60 5.92 -5.20
C CYS A 38 16.66 4.79 -4.16
N SER A 39 17.49 4.94 -3.13
CA SER A 39 17.59 3.94 -2.08
C SER A 39 18.08 4.51 -0.75
N VAL A 40 17.79 3.79 0.34
CA VAL A 40 18.23 4.09 1.71
C VAL A 40 18.77 2.82 2.37
N THR A 41 19.65 2.97 3.35
CA THR A 41 20.14 1.85 4.14
C THR A 41 19.07 1.33 5.10
N GLY A 42 18.86 0.01 5.12
CA GLY A 42 17.92 -0.68 5.99
C GLY A 42 17.64 -2.10 5.51
N SER A 43 16.82 -2.86 6.25
CA SER A 43 16.30 -4.15 5.79
C SER A 43 14.82 -4.03 5.47
N LEU A 44 14.41 -4.53 4.30
CA LEU A 44 13.00 -4.59 3.92
C LEU A 44 12.36 -5.85 4.51
N LEU A 45 11.27 -5.67 5.22
CA LEU A 45 10.47 -6.73 5.82
C LEU A 45 9.02 -6.62 5.34
N LEU A 46 8.28 -7.71 5.43
CA LEU A 46 6.86 -7.76 5.13
C LEU A 46 6.08 -8.08 6.41
N ARG A 47 5.05 -7.28 6.70
CA ARG A 47 4.10 -7.52 7.81
C ARG A 47 2.69 -7.25 7.33
N ASP A 48 1.79 -8.20 7.53
CA ASP A 48 0.39 -8.11 7.08
C ASP A 48 0.27 -7.77 5.58
N GLY A 49 1.21 -8.28 4.77
CA GLY A 49 1.30 -7.99 3.34
C GLY A 49 1.78 -6.58 2.98
N LEU A 50 2.22 -5.77 3.96
CA LEU A 50 2.75 -4.42 3.74
C LEU A 50 4.26 -4.38 3.99
N PRO A 51 5.01 -3.61 3.18
CA PRO A 51 6.44 -3.46 3.37
C PRO A 51 6.73 -2.53 4.54
N ILE A 52 7.69 -2.90 5.37
CA ILE A 52 8.22 -2.05 6.45
C ILE A 52 9.75 -2.07 6.38
N ILE A 53 10.39 -0.95 6.73
CA ILE A 53 11.86 -0.91 6.89
C ILE A 53 12.23 -1.13 8.35
N ASP A 54 13.22 -1.99 8.58
CA ASP A 54 14.04 -2.00 9.79
C ASP A 54 15.30 -1.13 9.57
N PRO A 55 15.44 -0.01 10.30
CA PRO A 55 16.59 0.88 10.16
C PRO A 55 17.90 0.28 10.70
N ALA A 56 17.85 -0.78 11.53
CA ALA A 56 19.06 -1.46 12.01
C ALA A 56 19.70 -2.37 10.95
N GLY A 57 18.95 -2.67 9.89
CA GLY A 57 19.42 -3.41 8.73
C GLY A 57 20.53 -2.69 7.97
N ARG A 58 21.36 -3.47 7.27
CA ARG A 58 22.51 -2.95 6.50
C ARG A 58 22.38 -3.15 4.99
N SER A 59 21.24 -3.65 4.53
CA SER A 59 20.94 -3.78 3.11
C SER A 59 20.58 -2.43 2.51
N ASN A 60 20.39 -2.40 1.19
CA ASN A 60 19.95 -1.22 0.47
C ASN A 60 18.48 -1.42 0.05
N VAL A 61 17.59 -0.57 0.53
CA VAL A 61 16.15 -0.67 0.22
C VAL A 61 15.86 0.21 -1.00
N PRO A 62 15.43 -0.38 -2.13
CA PRO A 62 15.08 0.40 -3.32
C PRO A 62 13.76 1.13 -3.13
N GLY A 63 13.63 2.30 -3.76
CA GLY A 63 12.43 3.11 -3.73
C GLY A 63 12.53 4.35 -4.61
N SER A 64 11.69 5.32 -4.30
CA SER A 64 11.58 6.59 -5.02
C SER A 64 11.66 7.75 -4.04
N LEU A 65 12.32 8.83 -4.46
CA LEU A 65 12.35 10.08 -3.70
C LEU A 65 11.32 11.04 -4.30
N ILE A 66 10.36 11.45 -3.49
CA ILE A 66 9.20 12.25 -3.90
C ILE A 66 9.36 13.65 -3.32
N SER A 67 9.34 14.65 -4.19
CA SER A 67 9.29 16.06 -3.82
C SER A 67 7.90 16.61 -4.07
N PHE A 68 7.41 17.42 -3.14
CA PHE A 68 6.09 18.05 -3.23
C PHE A 68 6.21 19.43 -3.88
N ARG A 69 5.08 19.95 -4.37
CA ARG A 69 4.99 21.33 -4.86
C ARG A 69 5.13 22.30 -3.70
N GLU A 70 5.74 23.44 -3.95
CA GLU A 70 5.94 24.49 -2.94
C GLU A 70 4.61 24.88 -2.29
N GLY A 71 4.60 24.93 -0.96
CA GLY A 71 3.41 25.23 -0.16
C GLY A 71 2.44 24.06 0.07
N LEU A 72 2.62 22.91 -0.59
CA LEU A 72 1.74 21.74 -0.44
C LEU A 72 2.33 20.61 0.42
N ASN A 73 3.53 20.81 0.98
CA ASN A 73 4.23 19.81 1.78
C ASN A 73 3.42 19.31 2.98
N GLY A 74 2.81 20.24 3.74
CA GLY A 74 2.01 19.89 4.92
C GLY A 74 0.81 19.01 4.54
N GLU A 75 0.10 19.38 3.48
CA GLU A 75 -1.02 18.59 2.97
C GLU A 75 -0.57 17.20 2.50
N ALA A 76 0.58 17.11 1.83
CA ALA A 76 1.11 15.83 1.36
C ALA A 76 1.43 14.88 2.51
N TYR A 77 2.10 15.37 3.55
CA TYR A 77 2.39 14.58 4.74
C TYR A 77 1.12 14.21 5.51
N ASP A 78 0.13 15.11 5.60
CA ASP A 78 -1.17 14.80 6.19
C ASP A 78 -1.92 13.69 5.42
N ARG A 79 -1.86 13.68 4.08
CA ARG A 79 -2.46 12.62 3.26
C ARG A 79 -1.75 11.28 3.44
N ILE A 80 -0.41 11.29 3.55
CA ILE A 80 0.37 10.08 3.85
C ILE A 80 -0.02 9.52 5.22
N ASP A 81 -0.09 10.40 6.22
CA ASP A 81 -0.43 10.06 7.60
C ASP A 81 -1.85 9.48 7.75
N ARG A 82 -2.80 9.90 6.90
CA ARG A 82 -4.17 9.36 6.87
C ARG A 82 -4.24 7.94 6.31
N LEU A 83 -3.38 7.61 5.33
CA LEU A 83 -3.37 6.28 4.73
C LEU A 83 -2.81 5.23 5.71
N GLU A 84 -1.79 5.59 6.46
CA GLU A 84 -0.97 4.64 7.20
C GLU A 84 -1.47 4.37 8.63
N PRO A 85 -1.46 3.11 9.09
CA PRO A 85 -1.84 2.81 10.46
C PRO A 85 -0.67 3.19 11.38
N GLN A 86 -0.93 4.13 12.29
CA GLN A 86 0.01 4.55 13.35
C GLN A 86 0.53 3.39 14.21
N ARG A 87 -0.15 2.24 14.21
CA ARG A 87 0.32 1.02 14.88
C ARG A 87 1.50 0.35 14.17
N GLN A 88 1.57 0.49 12.85
CA GLN A 88 2.57 -0.19 12.04
C GLN A 88 3.80 0.68 11.76
N TYR A 89 3.60 1.97 11.50
CA TYR A 89 4.68 2.86 11.04
C TYR A 89 4.97 4.00 12.01
N ARG A 90 6.17 4.55 11.90
CA ARG A 90 6.53 5.85 12.45
C ARG A 90 7.43 6.61 11.47
N TRP A 91 7.38 7.93 11.55
CA TRP A 91 8.28 8.82 10.81
C TRP A 91 9.69 8.79 11.40
N GLU A 92 10.66 8.79 10.50
CA GLU A 92 12.07 9.07 10.79
C GLU A 92 12.66 9.87 9.64
N GLU A 93 13.87 10.35 9.85
CA GLU A 93 14.67 10.98 8.81
C GLU A 93 15.88 10.11 8.47
N THR A 94 16.27 10.14 7.20
CA THR A 94 17.47 9.45 6.74
C THR A 94 18.10 10.18 5.57
N THR A 95 19.25 9.69 5.14
CA THR A 95 19.95 10.16 3.96
C THR A 95 19.95 9.06 2.91
N THR A 96 19.51 9.40 1.70
CA THR A 96 19.57 8.50 0.54
C THR A 96 21.02 8.18 0.16
N ALA A 97 21.23 7.14 -0.64
CA ALA A 97 22.55 6.81 -1.20
C ALA A 97 23.19 7.95 -2.02
N LYS A 98 22.40 8.93 -2.46
CA LYS A 98 22.83 10.13 -3.19
C LYS A 98 23.01 11.36 -2.27
N SER A 99 23.12 11.14 -0.95
CA SER A 99 23.35 12.19 0.05
C SER A 99 22.22 13.22 0.18
N VAL A 100 20.98 12.87 -0.20
CA VAL A 100 19.81 13.73 0.00
C VAL A 100 19.10 13.32 1.29
N ARG A 101 18.93 14.25 2.23
CA ARG A 101 18.14 14.07 3.46
C ARG A 101 16.65 14.01 3.13
N CYS A 102 15.92 13.11 3.77
CA CYS A 102 14.52 12.85 3.46
C CYS A 102 13.77 12.28 4.67
N ASN A 103 12.45 12.43 4.67
CA ASN A 103 11.55 11.71 5.56
C ASN A 103 11.24 10.34 4.97
N TYR A 104 11.06 9.35 5.84
CA TYR A 104 10.61 8.03 5.45
C TYR A 104 9.87 7.36 6.60
N LEU A 105 9.07 6.34 6.27
CA LEU A 105 8.36 5.56 7.26
C LEU A 105 9.20 4.33 7.63
N ILE A 106 9.27 3.98 8.90
CA ILE A 106 9.88 2.71 9.35
C ILE A 106 8.88 1.89 10.15
N GLY A 107 9.14 0.58 10.25
CA GLY A 107 8.32 -0.31 11.04
C GLY A 107 8.46 -0.06 12.54
N ARG A 108 7.32 0.06 13.25
CA ARG A 108 7.30 -0.06 14.71
C ARG A 108 7.58 -1.50 15.10
N SER A 109 8.60 -1.71 15.94
CA SER A 109 9.05 -3.03 16.37
C SER A 109 9.21 -4.01 15.19
N PRO A 110 10.14 -3.73 14.26
CA PRO A 110 10.16 -4.34 12.94
C PRO A 110 10.26 -5.87 12.95
N HIS A 111 10.83 -6.47 14.00
CA HIS A 111 10.94 -7.94 14.13
C HIS A 111 9.70 -8.64 14.71
N LYS A 112 8.63 -7.91 15.07
CA LYS A 112 7.39 -8.51 15.57
C LYS A 112 6.40 -8.72 14.43
N GLY A 113 6.14 -10.00 14.12
CA GLY A 113 5.14 -10.40 13.11
C GLY A 113 5.56 -10.14 11.66
N SER A 114 6.85 -9.93 11.42
CA SER A 114 7.37 -9.62 10.09
C SER A 114 8.28 -10.73 9.59
N VAL A 115 8.30 -10.92 8.28
CA VAL A 115 9.23 -11.81 7.58
C VAL A 115 10.14 -11.01 6.65
N PRO A 116 11.34 -11.51 6.29
CA PRO A 116 12.14 -10.87 5.25
C PRO A 116 11.33 -10.72 3.95
N ALA A 117 11.47 -9.60 3.27
CA ALA A 117 10.90 -9.39 1.94
C ALA A 117 12.01 -9.40 0.89
N ASP A 118 11.67 -9.81 -0.34
CA ASP A 118 12.58 -9.69 -1.49
C ASP A 118 12.92 -8.23 -1.79
N GLU A 119 13.99 -8.00 -2.55
CA GLU A 119 14.40 -6.65 -2.94
C GLU A 119 13.32 -5.96 -3.79
N GLY A 120 12.64 -4.99 -3.18
CA GLY A 120 11.61 -4.19 -3.82
C GLY A 120 10.22 -4.82 -3.68
N TRP A 121 9.36 -4.14 -2.94
CA TRP A 121 7.95 -4.50 -2.84
C TRP A 121 7.17 -3.98 -4.06
N ASN A 122 6.15 -4.72 -4.52
CA ASN A 122 5.24 -4.30 -5.58
C ASN A 122 3.82 -4.77 -5.25
N GLY A 123 2.92 -3.84 -4.95
CA GLY A 123 1.54 -4.14 -4.58
C GLY A 123 0.67 -4.55 -5.76
N ARG A 124 1.11 -4.30 -7.00
CA ARG A 124 0.36 -4.67 -8.22
C ARG A 124 0.32 -6.18 -8.45
N ASN A 125 1.28 -6.91 -7.91
CA ASN A 125 1.36 -8.37 -7.99
C ASN A 125 0.79 -9.05 -6.73
N ASP A 126 0.01 -8.33 -5.92
CA ASP A 126 -0.67 -8.92 -4.77
C ASP A 126 -1.57 -10.09 -5.24
N PRO A 127 -1.47 -11.29 -4.63
CA PRO A 127 -2.29 -12.44 -5.02
C PRO A 127 -3.79 -12.17 -5.00
N LEU A 128 -4.25 -11.21 -4.18
CA LEU A 128 -5.65 -10.80 -4.16
C LEU A 128 -6.08 -10.02 -5.42
N PHE A 129 -5.16 -9.46 -6.18
CA PHE A 129 -5.44 -8.79 -7.47
C PHE A 129 -5.08 -9.63 -8.69
N THR A 130 -4.57 -10.85 -8.47
CA THR A 130 -4.17 -11.76 -9.55
C THR A 130 -4.87 -13.11 -9.37
N SER A 131 -4.24 -14.09 -8.72
CA SER A 131 -4.76 -15.45 -8.57
C SER A 131 -6.16 -15.51 -7.93
N ALA A 132 -6.48 -14.61 -6.99
CA ALA A 132 -7.81 -14.59 -6.40
C ALA A 132 -8.91 -14.26 -7.42
N LEU A 133 -8.66 -13.32 -8.34
CA LEU A 133 -9.61 -12.96 -9.40
C LEU A 133 -9.76 -14.08 -10.43
N GLU A 134 -8.69 -14.82 -10.72
CA GLU A 134 -8.75 -16.03 -11.53
C GLU A 134 -9.68 -17.08 -10.90
N VAL A 135 -9.51 -17.37 -9.61
CA VAL A 135 -10.37 -18.30 -8.85
C VAL A 135 -11.83 -17.85 -8.83
N VAL A 136 -12.10 -16.55 -8.71
CA VAL A 136 -13.47 -16.00 -8.78
C VAL A 136 -14.07 -16.24 -10.17
N ASN A 137 -13.34 -15.95 -11.24
CA ASN A 137 -13.81 -16.14 -12.60
C ASN A 137 -14.05 -17.62 -12.94
N GLU A 138 -13.15 -18.50 -12.53
CA GLU A 138 -13.32 -19.96 -12.67
C GLU A 138 -14.55 -20.45 -11.92
N SER A 139 -14.77 -19.93 -10.71
CA SER A 139 -15.97 -20.24 -9.93
C SER A 139 -17.22 -19.80 -10.67
N LEU A 140 -17.29 -18.57 -11.18
CA LEU A 140 -18.45 -18.08 -11.95
C LEU A 140 -18.73 -18.91 -13.21
N ALA A 141 -17.68 -19.25 -13.97
CA ALA A 141 -17.80 -20.02 -15.21
C ALA A 141 -18.31 -21.45 -14.99
N ALA A 142 -18.05 -22.02 -13.80
CA ALA A 142 -18.50 -23.37 -13.44
C ALA A 142 -20.00 -23.46 -13.14
N TYR A 143 -20.76 -22.36 -13.16
CA TYR A 143 -22.19 -22.32 -12.83
C TYR A 143 -23.08 -21.93 -14.00
N SER A 144 -23.89 -22.89 -14.45
CA SER A 144 -24.94 -22.69 -15.45
C SER A 144 -26.33 -23.15 -14.99
N ASP A 145 -26.44 -23.99 -13.96
CA ASP A 145 -27.72 -24.49 -13.45
C ASP A 145 -27.71 -24.67 -11.93
N PHE A 146 -28.72 -24.09 -11.25
CA PHE A 146 -28.98 -24.29 -9.82
C PHE A 146 -30.00 -25.42 -9.66
N ASP A 147 -29.52 -26.66 -9.64
CA ASP A 147 -30.34 -27.81 -9.22
C ASP A 147 -30.49 -27.83 -7.68
N SER A 148 -31.31 -28.74 -7.17
CA SER A 148 -31.53 -29.11 -5.76
C SER A 148 -30.26 -29.40 -4.92
N ASN A 149 -29.07 -29.44 -5.54
CA ASN A 149 -27.77 -29.55 -4.88
C ASN A 149 -27.25 -28.17 -4.45
N LEU A 150 -26.99 -27.97 -3.16
CA LEU A 150 -26.52 -26.69 -2.61
C LEU A 150 -25.00 -26.45 -2.75
N LYS A 151 -24.20 -27.44 -3.18
CA LYS A 151 -22.74 -27.26 -3.32
C LYS A 151 -22.35 -26.10 -4.26
N PRO A 152 -23.00 -25.91 -5.43
CA PRO A 152 -22.87 -24.71 -6.25
C PRO A 152 -23.02 -23.39 -5.50
N MET A 153 -24.09 -23.27 -4.72
CA MET A 153 -24.37 -22.06 -3.92
C MET A 153 -23.23 -21.78 -2.93
N PHE A 154 -22.74 -22.78 -2.20
CA PHE A 154 -21.65 -22.58 -1.25
C PHE A 154 -20.34 -22.15 -1.91
N ARG A 155 -20.02 -22.68 -3.08
CA ARG A 155 -18.83 -22.27 -3.83
C ARG A 155 -18.95 -20.84 -4.39
N LEU A 156 -20.14 -20.43 -4.84
CA LEU A 156 -20.41 -19.03 -5.18
C LEU A 156 -20.26 -18.11 -3.96
N GLN A 157 -20.75 -18.53 -2.79
CA GLN A 157 -20.56 -17.78 -1.55
C GLN A 157 -19.07 -17.65 -1.19
N MET A 158 -18.28 -18.70 -1.38
CA MET A 158 -16.82 -18.64 -1.17
C MET A 158 -16.15 -17.68 -2.16
N ALA A 159 -16.50 -17.74 -3.44
CA ALA A 159 -15.99 -16.83 -4.46
C ALA A 159 -16.36 -15.36 -4.16
N TYR A 160 -17.58 -15.12 -3.68
CA TYR A 160 -18.02 -13.79 -3.24
C TYR A 160 -17.17 -13.26 -2.07
N LEU A 161 -16.92 -14.07 -1.05
CA LEU A 161 -16.08 -13.67 0.09
C LEU A 161 -14.61 -13.43 -0.33
N LEU A 162 -14.10 -14.20 -1.29
CA LEU A 162 -12.77 -13.98 -1.84
C LEU A 162 -12.68 -12.67 -2.62
N LEU A 163 -13.65 -12.40 -3.51
CA LEU A 163 -13.76 -11.13 -4.23
C LEU A 163 -13.86 -9.95 -3.25
N TRP A 164 -14.65 -10.11 -2.19
CA TRP A 164 -14.76 -9.11 -1.14
C TRP A 164 -13.41 -8.81 -0.47
N SER A 165 -12.64 -9.86 -0.16
CA SER A 165 -11.29 -9.73 0.41
C SER A 165 -10.37 -8.94 -0.53
N SER A 166 -10.47 -9.17 -1.84
CA SER A 166 -9.74 -8.39 -2.86
C SER A 166 -10.16 -6.93 -2.88
N MET A 167 -11.46 -6.64 -2.83
CA MET A 167 -11.97 -5.26 -2.78
C MET A 167 -11.51 -4.54 -1.50
N GLU A 168 -11.57 -5.19 -0.34
CA GLU A 168 -11.08 -4.64 0.92
C GLU A 168 -9.57 -4.36 0.87
N ARG A 169 -8.79 -5.24 0.24
CA ARG A 169 -7.35 -5.05 0.05
C ARG A 169 -7.07 -3.83 -0.83
N TYR A 170 -7.77 -3.68 -1.95
CA TYR A 170 -7.67 -2.51 -2.82
C TYR A 170 -7.97 -1.23 -2.05
N ALA A 171 -9.11 -1.20 -1.36
CA ALA A 171 -9.54 -0.03 -0.60
C ALA A 171 -8.53 0.33 0.51
N SER A 172 -7.94 -0.68 1.14
CA SER A 172 -6.95 -0.48 2.19
C SER A 172 -5.69 0.20 1.66
N LEU A 173 -5.19 -0.26 0.52
CA LEU A 173 -3.99 0.31 -0.13
C LEU A 173 -4.26 1.69 -0.75
N ARG A 174 -5.51 1.99 -1.12
CA ARG A 174 -5.91 3.21 -1.82
C ARG A 174 -6.34 4.35 -0.90
N PHE A 175 -6.99 4.04 0.23
CA PHE A 175 -7.67 5.05 1.05
C PHE A 175 -7.24 5.09 2.52
N HIS A 176 -7.16 3.93 3.20
CA HIS A 176 -6.51 3.81 4.52
C HIS A 176 -6.34 2.36 4.98
N LEU A 177 -5.26 2.06 5.71
CA LEU A 177 -4.86 0.72 6.15
C LEU A 177 -5.45 0.31 7.53
N GLY A 178 -6.67 0.74 7.85
CA GLY A 178 -7.30 0.52 9.17
C GLY A 178 -8.75 0.00 9.16
N ASP A 179 -9.35 -0.11 10.35
CA ASP A 179 -10.58 -0.88 10.65
C ASP A 179 -11.91 -0.20 10.29
N ARG A 180 -12.00 0.51 9.15
CA ARG A 180 -13.25 1.17 8.70
C ARG A 180 -13.73 0.65 7.36
N ALA A 181 -14.08 -0.63 7.31
CA ALA A 181 -14.53 -1.30 6.09
C ALA A 181 -15.67 -0.54 5.38
N VAL A 182 -16.63 0.02 6.14
CA VAL A 182 -17.79 0.75 5.59
C VAL A 182 -17.38 2.06 4.91
N ASP A 183 -16.49 2.85 5.52
CA ASP A 183 -16.02 4.13 4.96
C ASP A 183 -15.25 3.89 3.65
N LYS A 184 -14.46 2.82 3.58
CA LYS A 184 -13.72 2.42 2.38
C LYS A 184 -14.64 2.09 1.20
N LEU A 185 -15.77 1.44 1.45
CA LEU A 185 -16.71 1.05 0.41
C LEU A 185 -17.39 2.25 -0.25
N MET A 186 -17.76 3.25 0.55
CA MET A 186 -18.30 4.50 0.02
C MET A 186 -17.27 5.21 -0.86
N GLN A 187 -16.00 5.19 -0.47
CA GLN A 187 -14.91 5.78 -1.25
C GLN A 187 -14.64 5.01 -2.55
N ILE A 188 -14.79 3.69 -2.58
CA ILE A 188 -14.73 2.91 -3.84
C ILE A 188 -15.84 3.35 -4.79
N ALA A 189 -17.07 3.47 -4.29
CA ALA A 189 -18.23 3.83 -5.11
C ALA A 189 -18.06 5.20 -5.80
N ASP A 190 -17.32 6.11 -5.17
CA ASP A 190 -17.06 7.46 -5.66
C ASP A 190 -15.73 7.59 -6.46
N ASP A 191 -14.88 6.54 -6.54
CA ASP A 191 -13.58 6.60 -7.23
C ASP A 191 -13.72 6.26 -8.74
N PRO A 192 -13.49 7.22 -9.67
CA PRO A 192 -13.60 6.97 -11.11
C PRO A 192 -12.58 5.96 -11.65
N SER A 193 -11.47 5.74 -10.94
CA SER A 193 -10.42 4.79 -11.34
C SER A 193 -10.78 3.34 -11.07
N SER A 194 -11.83 3.08 -10.26
CA SER A 194 -12.32 1.72 -9.98
C SER A 194 -13.01 1.06 -11.18
N ALA A 195 -13.51 1.85 -12.15
CA ALA A 195 -14.21 1.35 -13.34
C ALA A 195 -13.31 0.66 -14.38
N ASN A 196 -11.98 0.72 -14.20
CA ASN A 196 -10.99 0.17 -15.13
C ASN A 196 -10.23 -1.06 -14.58
N PHE A 197 -10.70 -1.63 -13.47
CA PHE A 197 -10.18 -2.86 -12.88
C PHE A 197 -11.04 -4.07 -13.26
#